data_AF-A0A1F6W0J7-F1
#
_entry.id   AF-A0A1F6W0J7-F1
#
_cell.length_a   1.000
_cell.length_b   1.000
_cell.length_c   1.000
_cell.angle_alpha   90.00
_cell.angle_beta   90.00
_cell.angle_gamma   90.00
#
_symmetry.space_group_name_H-M   'P 1'
#
loop_
_entity.id
_entity.type
_entity.pdbx_description
1 polymer ?
#
loop_
_entity_poly.entity_id
_entity_poly.type
_entity_poly.pdbx_seq_one_letter_code
_entity_poly.pdbx_strand_id
1 'polypeptide(L)'
;MELLDGKKLRTEILAKIKSEVTLLSFQPIFCDILVGNDPSSAQYVKMKAKTAESVGIKFHNANFPTSITTGELVEEIKTLNKIKNMCGIIVQLPLPEHLDKRAILDAIDPHLDVDCLGTSASAEFYSGLTAGGIGFPTALACMALLDSLNLNLKGKILVVLGQGELVGRPTAALLRYRGLTYLNISSKTENKAYLLRQADIVISGMGKGKHITGNMIKDGAVIIDAGTSESEGGIVGDVDLESVKNIASHVSPVPGGVGPVTVAMLLNNVLNVAKKLKQ
;
A
#
# COMPACT_ATOMS: atom_id res chain seq x y z
N MET A 1 -3.36 13.60 -21.69
CA MET A 1 -3.17 12.78 -20.49
C MET A 1 -3.64 13.53 -19.26
N GLU A 2 -4.52 12.93 -18.47
CA GLU A 2 -4.94 13.42 -17.16
C GLU A 2 -4.10 12.79 -16.04
N LEU A 3 -3.88 13.52 -14.94
CA LEU A 3 -3.18 13.00 -13.77
C LEU A 3 -4.17 12.41 -12.77
N LEU A 4 -3.93 11.18 -12.33
CA LEU A 4 -4.67 10.57 -11.23
C LEU A 4 -4.23 11.22 -9.91
N ASP A 5 -4.97 12.22 -9.45
CA ASP A 5 -4.65 12.97 -8.24
C ASP A 5 -4.91 12.14 -6.97
N GLY A 6 -3.89 11.41 -6.54
CA GLY A 6 -3.93 10.64 -5.31
C GLY A 6 -4.02 11.48 -4.05
N LYS A 7 -3.63 12.77 -4.06
CA LYS A 7 -3.82 13.66 -2.90
C LYS A 7 -5.30 14.03 -2.74
N LYS A 8 -6.00 14.25 -3.85
CA LYS A 8 -7.45 14.44 -3.86
C LYS A 8 -8.16 13.18 -3.36
N LEU A 9 -7.86 12.03 -3.95
CA LEU A 9 -8.48 10.75 -3.55
C LEU A 9 -8.21 10.40 -2.08
N ARG A 10 -6.97 10.63 -1.59
CA ARG A 10 -6.63 10.49 -0.17
C ARG A 10 -7.56 11.33 0.71
N THR A 11 -7.82 12.58 0.34
CA THR A 11 -8.68 13.48 1.13
C THR A 11 -10.10 12.94 1.23
N GLU A 12 -10.65 12.42 0.12
CA GLU A 12 -11.99 11.82 0.08
C GLU A 12 -12.06 10.56 0.96
N ILE A 13 -11.07 9.67 0.87
CA ILE A 13 -10.99 8.46 1.70
C ILE A 13 -10.90 8.83 3.19
N LEU A 14 -10.03 9.77 3.56
CA LEU A 14 -9.87 10.20 4.95
C LEU A 14 -11.15 10.85 5.52
N ALA A 15 -11.90 11.60 4.70
CA ALA A 15 -13.18 12.16 5.12
C ALA A 15 -14.21 11.08 5.43
N LYS A 16 -14.26 10.01 4.61
CA LYS A 16 -15.09 8.84 4.86
C LYS A 16 -14.66 8.11 6.14
N ILE A 17 -13.36 7.83 6.29
CA ILE A 17 -12.82 7.19 7.50
C ILE A 17 -13.21 7.98 8.74
N LYS A 18 -12.99 9.30 8.74
CA LYS A 18 -13.35 10.17 9.86
C LYS A 18 -14.83 10.06 10.23
N SER A 19 -15.71 10.09 9.22
CA SER A 19 -17.16 9.99 9.41
C SER A 19 -17.59 8.63 9.97
N GLU A 20 -16.87 7.57 9.65
CA GLU A 20 -17.17 6.23 10.16
C GLU A 20 -16.56 5.97 11.54
N VAL A 21 -15.40 6.56 11.84
CA VAL A 21 -14.77 6.51 13.17
C VAL A 21 -15.67 7.15 14.22
N THR A 22 -16.37 8.25 13.91
CA THR A 22 -17.31 8.89 14.86
C THR A 22 -18.51 8.01 15.21
N LEU A 23 -18.80 6.98 14.42
CA LEU A 23 -19.89 6.03 14.68
C LEU A 23 -19.46 4.86 15.58
N LEU A 24 -18.17 4.75 15.93
CA LEU A 24 -17.67 3.71 16.82
C LEU A 24 -18.00 4.04 18.29
N SER A 25 -18.26 3.01 19.09
CA SER A 25 -18.51 3.16 20.54
C SER A 25 -17.24 3.36 21.35
N PHE A 26 -16.08 3.26 20.70
CA PHE A 26 -14.76 3.39 21.31
C PHE A 26 -13.82 4.09 20.34
N GLN A 27 -12.74 4.67 20.86
CA GLN A 27 -11.69 5.23 20.02
C GLN A 27 -10.71 4.13 19.58
N PRO A 28 -10.59 3.83 18.28
CA PRO A 28 -9.64 2.84 17.79
C PRO A 28 -8.20 3.33 17.97
N ILE A 29 -7.29 2.39 18.22
CA ILE A 29 -5.86 2.65 18.40
C ILE A 29 -5.08 2.05 17.24
N PHE A 30 -4.15 2.83 16.69
CA PHE A 30 -3.19 2.42 15.67
C PHE A 30 -1.76 2.62 16.20
N CYS A 31 -0.90 1.63 16.02
CA CYS A 31 0.50 1.65 16.42
C CYS A 31 1.42 1.46 15.21
N ASP A 32 2.44 2.31 15.10
CA ASP A 32 3.56 2.12 14.18
C ASP A 32 4.83 1.96 15.03
N ILE A 33 5.47 0.80 14.90
CA ILE A 33 6.66 0.44 15.66
C ILE A 33 7.89 0.95 14.92
N LEU A 34 8.63 1.84 15.56
CA LEU A 34 9.87 2.40 15.04
C LEU A 34 11.06 1.85 15.83
N VAL A 35 12.05 1.32 15.10
CA VAL A 35 13.32 0.88 15.70
C VAL A 35 14.46 1.76 15.18
N GLY A 36 15.16 2.40 16.11
CA GLY A 36 16.26 3.31 15.81
C GLY A 36 15.80 4.73 15.45
N ASN A 37 16.72 5.49 14.85
CA ASN A 37 16.60 6.95 14.69
C ASN A 37 16.75 7.41 13.24
N ASP A 38 16.48 6.53 12.26
CA ASP A 38 16.53 6.90 10.86
C ASP A 38 15.58 8.10 10.59
N PRO A 39 16.08 9.25 10.11
CA PRO A 39 15.27 10.47 9.99
C PRO A 39 14.09 10.33 9.02
N SER A 40 14.27 9.55 7.94
CA SER A 40 13.23 9.31 6.94
C SER A 40 12.08 8.51 7.56
N SER A 41 12.42 7.41 8.22
CA SER A 41 11.48 6.53 8.94
C SER A 41 10.72 7.31 10.01
N ALA A 42 11.41 8.12 10.82
CA ALA A 42 10.78 8.96 11.84
C ALA A 42 9.81 9.99 11.22
N GLN A 43 10.14 10.57 10.07
CA GLN A 43 9.26 11.49 9.36
C GLN A 43 8.00 10.77 8.83
N TYR A 44 8.12 9.56 8.30
CA TYR A 44 6.99 8.74 7.86
C TYR A 44 6.07 8.37 9.01
N VAL A 45 6.61 7.92 10.14
CA VAL A 45 5.85 7.60 11.36
C VAL A 45 5.09 8.83 11.85
N LYS A 46 5.75 10.00 11.92
CA LYS A 46 5.11 11.27 12.32
C LYS A 46 3.98 11.67 11.37
N MET A 47 4.15 11.47 10.07
CA MET A 47 3.11 11.72 9.08
C MET A 47 1.90 10.80 9.28
N LYS A 48 2.14 9.49 9.49
CA LYS A 48 1.08 8.51 9.77
C LYS A 48 0.33 8.84 11.07
N ALA A 49 1.05 9.19 12.13
CA ALA A 49 0.48 9.63 13.40
C ALA A 49 -0.47 10.82 13.21
N LYS A 50 0.01 11.90 12.58
CA LYS A 50 -0.80 13.08 12.27
C LYS A 50 -2.04 12.75 11.44
N THR A 51 -1.89 11.84 10.47
CA THR A 51 -3.00 11.44 9.59
C THR A 51 -4.05 10.64 10.36
N ALA A 52 -3.62 9.66 11.17
CA ALA A 52 -4.49 8.86 12.03
C ALA A 52 -5.29 9.74 13.01
N GLU A 53 -4.61 10.66 13.70
CA GLU A 53 -5.24 11.58 14.66
C GLU A 53 -6.25 12.51 13.96
N SER A 54 -5.96 12.96 12.73
CA SER A 54 -6.86 13.84 11.98
C SER A 54 -8.23 13.21 11.64
N VAL A 55 -8.28 11.88 11.60
CA VAL A 55 -9.50 11.09 11.36
C VAL A 55 -10.08 10.46 12.64
N GLY A 56 -9.57 10.83 13.82
CA GLY A 56 -10.08 10.38 15.11
C GLY A 56 -9.54 9.03 15.61
N ILE A 57 -8.56 8.45 14.92
CA ILE A 57 -7.84 7.24 15.36
C ILE A 57 -6.72 7.66 16.31
N LYS A 58 -6.67 7.08 17.50
CA LYS A 58 -5.61 7.34 18.47
C LYS A 58 -4.31 6.69 18.00
N PHE A 59 -3.22 7.45 18.00
CA PHE A 59 -1.91 6.92 17.69
C PHE A 59 -1.18 6.45 18.96
N HIS A 60 -0.61 5.24 18.93
CA HIS A 60 0.25 4.70 19.98
C HIS A 60 1.70 4.69 19.48
N ASN A 61 2.53 5.54 20.06
CA ASN A 61 3.96 5.60 19.75
C ASN A 61 4.68 4.42 20.41
N ALA A 62 5.36 3.59 19.61
CA ALA A 62 6.22 2.51 20.08
C ALA A 62 7.61 2.67 19.45
N ASN A 63 8.50 3.36 20.16
CA ASN A 63 9.85 3.66 19.69
C ASN A 63 10.88 2.85 20.51
N PHE A 64 11.73 2.11 19.82
CA PHE A 64 12.76 1.26 20.43
C PHE A 64 14.16 1.65 19.95
N PRO A 65 15.19 1.48 20.79
CA PRO A 65 16.56 1.80 20.38
C PRO A 65 17.05 0.84 19.28
N THR A 66 17.98 1.30 18.44
CA THR A 66 18.64 0.45 17.43
C THR A 66 19.27 -0.81 18.04
N SER A 67 19.68 -0.76 19.32
CA SER A 67 20.31 -1.87 20.02
C SER A 67 19.34 -2.96 20.51
N ILE A 68 18.01 -2.78 20.37
CA ILE A 68 17.05 -3.80 20.78
C ILE A 68 17.32 -5.10 20.02
N THR A 69 17.13 -6.24 20.68
CA THR A 69 17.24 -7.57 20.08
C THR A 69 15.91 -8.02 19.48
N THR A 70 15.95 -9.00 18.58
CA THR A 70 14.74 -9.63 18.02
C THR A 70 13.82 -10.15 19.13
N GLY A 71 14.38 -10.84 20.13
CA GLY A 71 13.60 -11.43 21.23
C GLY A 71 12.88 -10.37 22.07
N GLU A 72 13.59 -9.30 22.45
CA GLU A 72 13.00 -8.18 23.19
C GLU A 72 11.87 -7.52 22.40
N LEU A 73 12.09 -7.21 21.12
CA LEU A 73 11.09 -6.56 20.28
C LEU A 73 9.84 -7.44 20.07
N VAL A 74 10.03 -8.76 19.95
CA VAL A 74 8.90 -9.71 19.86
C VAL A 74 8.06 -9.71 21.14
N GLU A 75 8.67 -9.65 22.32
CA GLU A 75 7.93 -9.56 23.59
C GLU A 75 7.19 -8.22 23.75
N GLU A 76 7.78 -7.13 23.28
CA GLU A 76 7.12 -5.83 23.21
C GLU A 76 5.89 -5.88 22.28
N ILE A 77 6.01 -6.48 21.10
CA ILE A 77 4.88 -6.66 20.17
C ILE A 77 3.76 -7.50 20.81
N LYS A 78 4.11 -8.58 21.53
CA LYS A 78 3.10 -9.38 22.27
C LYS A 78 2.37 -8.57 23.34
N THR A 79 3.03 -7.57 23.93
CA THR A 79 2.40 -6.65 24.87
C THR A 79 1.48 -5.67 24.13
N LEU A 80 1.93 -5.11 23.00
CA LEU A 80 1.14 -4.22 22.14
C LEU A 80 -0.13 -4.89 21.61
N ASN A 81 -0.06 -6.17 21.21
CA ASN A 81 -1.20 -6.97 20.75
C ASN A 81 -2.35 -7.03 21.78
N LYS A 82 -2.06 -6.88 23.07
CA LYS A 82 -3.03 -6.98 24.16
C LYS A 82 -3.64 -5.64 24.57
N ILE A 83 -3.21 -4.53 23.97
CA ILE A 83 -3.74 -3.20 24.29
C ILE A 83 -5.22 -3.16 23.91
N LYS A 84 -6.08 -2.80 24.88
CA LYS A 84 -7.51 -2.62 24.65
C LYS A 84 -7.74 -1.58 23.54
N ASN A 85 -8.65 -1.88 22.62
CA ASN A 85 -8.98 -1.08 21.44
C ASN A 85 -7.85 -0.95 20.41
N MET A 86 -6.76 -1.74 20.51
CA MET A 86 -5.80 -1.87 19.42
C MET A 86 -6.51 -2.40 18.19
N CYS A 87 -6.39 -1.69 17.07
CA CYS A 87 -7.04 -1.98 15.80
C CYS A 87 -6.04 -2.07 14.65
N GLY A 88 -4.76 -1.83 14.90
CA GLY A 88 -3.72 -1.97 13.89
C GLY A 88 -2.33 -1.78 14.48
N ILE A 89 -1.43 -2.68 14.12
CA ILE A 89 0.00 -2.61 14.42
C ILE A 89 0.73 -2.79 13.10
N ILE A 90 1.73 -1.95 12.88
CA ILE A 90 2.70 -2.14 11.80
C ILE A 90 4.12 -1.96 12.35
N VAL A 91 5.10 -2.40 11.59
CA VAL A 91 6.52 -2.16 11.86
C VAL A 91 7.08 -1.30 10.74
N GLN A 92 7.60 -0.13 11.09
CA GLN A 92 8.25 0.75 10.13
C GLN A 92 9.53 0.08 9.61
N LEU A 93 9.61 -0.06 8.29
CA LEU A 93 10.77 -0.61 7.59
C LEU A 93 11.62 0.52 6.97
N PRO A 94 12.93 0.30 6.75
CA PRO A 94 13.69 -0.92 7.07
C PRO A 94 13.98 -1.07 8.57
N LEU A 95 14.05 -2.31 9.04
CA LEU A 95 14.60 -2.63 10.36
C LEU A 95 16.13 -2.68 10.30
N PRO A 96 16.83 -2.43 11.41
CA PRO A 96 18.26 -2.74 11.55
C PRO A 96 18.62 -4.16 11.10
N GLU A 97 19.77 -4.33 10.46
CA GLU A 97 20.17 -5.60 9.81
C GLU A 97 20.30 -6.80 10.78
N HIS A 98 20.61 -6.54 12.06
CA HIS A 98 20.74 -7.61 13.06
C HIS A 98 19.40 -8.17 13.55
N LEU A 99 18.28 -7.56 13.15
CA LEU A 99 16.94 -7.99 13.53
C LEU A 99 16.35 -8.99 12.53
N ASP A 100 15.75 -10.05 13.06
CA ASP A 100 14.98 -10.98 12.23
C ASP A 100 13.61 -10.37 11.90
N LYS A 101 13.57 -9.71 10.74
CA LYS A 101 12.37 -9.10 10.18
C LYS A 101 11.18 -10.08 10.13
N ARG A 102 11.39 -11.36 9.80
CA ARG A 102 10.28 -12.32 9.66
C ARG A 102 9.69 -12.64 11.03
N ALA A 103 10.53 -12.92 12.01
CA ALA A 103 10.10 -13.18 13.39
C ALA A 103 9.34 -11.98 13.98
N ILE A 104 9.81 -10.76 13.74
CA ILE A 104 9.19 -9.52 14.21
C ILE A 104 7.81 -9.31 13.58
N LEU A 105 7.71 -9.41 12.26
CA LEU A 105 6.43 -9.23 11.56
C LEU A 105 5.43 -10.35 11.91
N ASP A 106 5.90 -11.57 12.20
CA ASP A 106 5.03 -12.70 12.62
C ASP A 106 4.62 -12.64 14.09
N ALA A 107 5.23 -11.76 14.90
CA ALA A 107 4.80 -11.53 16.27
C ALA A 107 3.54 -10.67 16.36
N ILE A 108 3.21 -9.92 15.30
CA ILE A 108 1.98 -9.12 15.24
C ILE A 108 0.78 -10.07 15.14
N ASP A 109 -0.25 -9.84 15.95
CA ASP A 109 -1.50 -10.59 15.83
C ASP A 109 -2.05 -10.44 14.40
N PRO A 110 -2.35 -11.53 13.67
CA PRO A 110 -2.80 -11.45 12.28
C PRO A 110 -4.04 -10.57 12.08
N HIS A 111 -4.91 -10.45 13.09
CA HIS A 111 -6.09 -9.57 13.03
C HIS A 111 -5.76 -8.09 13.21
N LEU A 112 -4.58 -7.77 13.76
CA LEU A 112 -4.07 -6.42 13.95
C LEU A 112 -3.01 -6.04 12.90
N ASP A 113 -2.54 -6.98 12.08
CA ASP A 113 -1.58 -6.69 11.01
C ASP A 113 -2.24 -5.99 9.83
N VAL A 114 -2.41 -4.68 9.97
CA VAL A 114 -3.06 -3.79 9.00
C VAL A 114 -2.18 -3.47 7.79
N ASP A 115 -0.93 -3.96 7.74
CA ASP A 115 -0.05 -3.88 6.57
C ASP A 115 0.05 -5.23 5.82
N CYS A 116 -0.46 -6.30 6.42
CA CYS A 116 -0.56 -7.64 5.83
C CYS A 116 0.80 -8.27 5.50
N LEU A 117 1.84 -7.93 6.27
CA LEU A 117 3.22 -8.38 6.03
C LEU A 117 3.58 -9.63 6.83
N GLY A 118 2.86 -9.91 7.91
CA GLY A 118 2.84 -11.16 8.67
C GLY A 118 2.52 -12.36 7.79
N THR A 119 3.17 -13.49 8.05
CA THR A 119 2.97 -14.73 7.27
C THR A 119 1.51 -15.16 7.28
N SER A 120 0.86 -15.17 8.44
CA SER A 120 -0.55 -15.57 8.58
C SER A 120 -1.50 -14.56 7.92
N ALA A 121 -1.33 -13.26 8.17
CA ALA A 121 -2.19 -12.22 7.57
C ALA A 121 -2.09 -12.21 6.04
N SER A 122 -0.87 -12.35 5.50
CA SER A 122 -0.62 -12.48 4.07
C SER A 122 -1.26 -13.74 3.48
N ALA A 123 -1.15 -14.89 4.17
CA ALA A 123 -1.76 -16.14 3.73
C ALA A 123 -3.30 -16.04 3.69
N GLU A 124 -3.92 -15.46 4.73
CA GLU A 124 -5.36 -15.17 4.74
C GLU A 124 -5.75 -14.25 3.57
N PHE A 125 -4.96 -13.21 3.31
CA PHE A 125 -5.17 -12.34 2.15
C PHE A 125 -5.14 -13.08 0.83
N TYR A 126 -4.18 -13.96 0.60
CA TYR A 126 -4.05 -14.72 -0.66
C TYR A 126 -5.05 -15.88 -0.79
N SER A 127 -5.58 -16.38 0.31
CA SER A 127 -6.66 -17.37 0.30
C SER A 127 -8.00 -16.79 -0.18
N GLY A 128 -8.14 -15.46 -0.16
CA GLY A 128 -9.40 -14.78 -0.45
C GLY A 128 -10.38 -14.81 0.74
N LEU A 129 -9.97 -15.37 1.87
CA LEU A 129 -10.76 -15.49 3.09
C LEU A 129 -10.53 -14.31 4.05
N THR A 130 -10.08 -13.14 3.55
CA THR A 130 -9.65 -12.02 4.40
C THR A 130 -10.67 -11.77 5.50
N ALA A 131 -10.32 -12.20 6.72
CA ALA A 131 -11.18 -12.13 7.89
C ALA A 131 -11.23 -10.69 8.39
N GLY A 132 -11.49 -9.70 7.54
CA GLY A 132 -11.17 -8.32 7.92
C GLY A 132 -11.63 -7.26 6.95
N GLY A 133 -11.53 -7.51 5.65
CA GLY A 133 -11.37 -6.41 4.70
C GLY A 133 -10.00 -5.72 4.82
N ILE A 134 -9.01 -6.37 5.46
CA ILE A 134 -7.60 -5.94 5.48
C ILE A 134 -6.92 -6.46 4.20
N GLY A 135 -6.01 -5.67 3.64
CA GLY A 135 -5.11 -6.10 2.58
C GLY A 135 -3.92 -5.16 2.44
N PHE A 136 -2.98 -5.49 1.55
CA PHE A 136 -1.77 -4.70 1.33
C PHE A 136 -2.12 -3.24 0.94
N PRO A 137 -1.75 -2.23 1.76
CA PRO A 137 -2.22 -0.86 1.56
C PRO A 137 -1.89 -0.27 0.20
N THR A 138 -0.71 -0.55 -0.36
CA THR A 138 -0.31 -0.05 -1.69
C THR A 138 -1.09 -0.71 -2.82
N ALA A 139 -1.37 -2.01 -2.73
CA ALA A 139 -2.21 -2.70 -3.71
C ALA A 139 -3.66 -2.20 -3.64
N LEU A 140 -4.18 -2.01 -2.43
CA LEU A 140 -5.49 -1.39 -2.20
C LEU A 140 -5.55 0.04 -2.76
N ALA A 141 -4.47 0.81 -2.65
CA ALA A 141 -4.36 2.14 -3.22
C ALA A 141 -4.39 2.14 -4.75
N CYS A 142 -3.71 1.17 -5.39
CA CYS A 142 -3.80 0.98 -6.84
C CYS A 142 -5.25 0.70 -7.27
N MET A 143 -5.93 -0.20 -6.55
CA MET A 143 -7.33 -0.51 -6.81
C MET A 143 -8.25 0.69 -6.59
N ALA A 144 -8.03 1.48 -5.53
CA ALA A 144 -8.82 2.68 -5.27
C ALA A 144 -8.66 3.75 -6.37
N LEU A 145 -7.44 3.94 -6.88
CA LEU A 145 -7.19 4.84 -8.01
C LEU A 145 -7.88 4.32 -9.28
N LEU A 146 -7.81 3.01 -9.55
CA LEU A 146 -8.52 2.42 -10.68
C LEU A 146 -10.04 2.59 -10.56
N ASP A 147 -10.60 2.38 -9.37
CA ASP A 147 -12.03 2.52 -9.10
C ASP A 147 -12.50 3.97 -9.25
N SER A 148 -11.67 4.94 -8.89
CA SER A 148 -12.00 6.37 -9.00
C SER A 148 -12.30 6.82 -10.44
N LEU A 149 -11.79 6.07 -11.43
CA LEU A 149 -12.02 6.34 -12.85
C LEU A 149 -13.39 5.87 -13.35
N ASN A 150 -14.12 5.06 -12.58
CA ASN A 150 -15.44 4.53 -12.95
C ASN A 150 -15.47 3.87 -14.35
N LEU A 151 -14.38 3.20 -14.74
CA LEU A 151 -14.26 2.55 -16.04
C LEU A 151 -14.99 1.21 -16.07
N ASN A 152 -15.59 0.90 -17.22
CA ASN A 152 -16.01 -0.47 -17.49
C ASN A 152 -14.78 -1.33 -17.82
N LEU A 153 -14.38 -2.19 -16.89
CA LEU A 153 -13.23 -3.08 -17.01
C LEU A 153 -13.50 -4.33 -17.86
N LYS A 154 -14.76 -4.58 -18.25
CA LYS A 154 -15.12 -5.76 -19.03
C LYS A 154 -14.43 -5.73 -20.40
N GLY A 155 -13.69 -6.80 -20.69
CA GLY A 155 -12.97 -6.96 -21.96
C GLY A 155 -11.72 -6.09 -22.10
N LYS A 156 -11.34 -5.32 -21.07
CA LYS A 156 -10.08 -4.58 -21.05
C LYS A 156 -8.91 -5.52 -20.78
N ILE A 157 -7.77 -5.22 -21.38
CA ILE A 157 -6.50 -5.91 -21.11
C ILE A 157 -5.80 -5.19 -19.96
N LEU A 158 -5.73 -5.84 -18.80
CA LEU A 158 -4.99 -5.36 -17.64
C LEU A 158 -3.61 -6.01 -17.59
N VAL A 159 -2.57 -5.22 -17.35
CA VAL A 159 -1.21 -5.70 -17.12
C VAL A 159 -0.74 -5.25 -15.74
N VAL A 160 -0.31 -6.21 -14.92
CA VAL A 160 0.43 -5.94 -13.69
C VAL A 160 1.91 -6.17 -13.97
N LEU A 161 2.72 -5.12 -13.85
CA LEU A 161 4.16 -5.16 -14.08
C LEU A 161 4.91 -5.09 -12.75
N GLY A 162 5.47 -6.24 -12.36
CA GLY A 162 6.14 -6.42 -11.07
C GLY A 162 5.54 -7.60 -10.31
N GLN A 163 6.40 -8.35 -9.62
CA GLN A 163 6.01 -9.53 -8.83
C GLN A 163 6.49 -9.42 -7.38
N GLY A 164 6.76 -8.20 -6.92
CA GLY A 164 7.14 -7.94 -5.53
C GLY A 164 6.00 -8.22 -4.55
N GLU A 165 6.37 -8.53 -3.31
CA GLU A 165 5.44 -8.87 -2.21
C GLU A 165 4.49 -7.73 -1.83
N LEU A 166 4.93 -6.46 -1.97
CA LEU A 166 4.17 -5.31 -1.48
C LEU A 166 3.12 -4.76 -2.47
N VAL A 167 3.33 -4.98 -3.77
CA VAL A 167 2.53 -4.33 -4.82
C VAL A 167 2.06 -5.33 -5.87
N GLY A 168 2.99 -5.93 -6.62
CA GLY A 168 2.66 -6.73 -7.80
C GLY A 168 1.81 -7.97 -7.48
N ARG A 169 2.31 -8.84 -6.59
CA ARG A 169 1.58 -10.04 -6.16
C ARG A 169 0.22 -9.71 -5.53
N PRO A 170 0.10 -8.77 -4.58
CA PRO A 170 -1.20 -8.48 -3.98
C PRO A 170 -2.17 -7.77 -4.93
N THR A 171 -1.69 -6.93 -5.84
CA THR A 171 -2.54 -6.31 -6.88
C THR A 171 -3.13 -7.37 -7.79
N ALA A 172 -2.31 -8.33 -8.25
CA ALA A 172 -2.78 -9.46 -9.05
C ALA A 172 -3.86 -10.27 -8.30
N ALA A 173 -3.68 -10.51 -7.00
CA ALA A 173 -4.69 -11.18 -6.19
C ALA A 173 -6.01 -10.40 -6.10
N LEU A 174 -5.96 -9.07 -5.91
CA LEU A 174 -7.16 -8.22 -5.89
C LEU A 174 -7.92 -8.23 -7.23
N LEU A 175 -7.19 -8.18 -8.36
CA LEU A 175 -7.80 -8.31 -9.69
C LEU A 175 -8.48 -9.68 -9.87
N ARG A 176 -7.83 -10.76 -9.42
CA ARG A 176 -8.39 -12.10 -9.41
C ARG A 176 -9.67 -12.18 -8.58
N TYR A 177 -9.70 -11.60 -7.38
CA TYR A 177 -10.90 -11.58 -6.53
C TYR A 177 -12.08 -10.86 -7.17
N ARG A 178 -11.82 -9.90 -8.06
CA ARG A 178 -12.85 -9.20 -8.83
C ARG A 178 -13.25 -9.95 -10.11
N GLY A 179 -12.70 -11.14 -10.36
CA GLY A 179 -12.97 -11.91 -11.59
C GLY A 179 -12.43 -11.24 -12.85
N LEU A 180 -11.44 -10.36 -12.73
CA LEU A 180 -10.84 -9.67 -13.87
C LEU A 180 -9.72 -10.51 -14.48
N THR A 181 -9.66 -10.52 -15.81
CA THR A 181 -8.54 -11.12 -16.55
C THR A 181 -7.39 -10.12 -16.60
N TYR A 182 -6.18 -10.56 -16.25
CA TYR A 182 -4.97 -9.75 -16.29
C TYR A 182 -3.76 -10.57 -16.71
N LEU A 183 -2.73 -9.89 -17.23
CA LEU A 183 -1.42 -10.45 -17.48
C LEU A 183 -0.45 -9.98 -16.39
N ASN A 184 0.21 -10.91 -15.73
CA ASN A 184 1.27 -10.59 -14.79
C ASN A 184 2.62 -10.73 -15.49
N ILE A 185 3.39 -9.65 -15.55
CA ILE A 185 4.70 -9.61 -16.20
C ILE A 185 5.74 -9.06 -15.23
N SER A 186 7.02 -9.31 -15.52
CA SER A 186 8.14 -8.82 -14.71
C SER A 186 9.20 -8.15 -15.58
N SER A 187 10.23 -7.61 -14.94
CA SER A 187 11.41 -7.07 -15.63
C SER A 187 12.09 -8.09 -16.55
N LYS A 188 11.97 -9.38 -16.22
CA LYS A 188 12.55 -10.54 -16.94
C LYS A 188 11.66 -11.08 -18.06
N THR A 189 10.41 -10.62 -18.17
CA THR A 189 9.50 -11.09 -19.22
C THR A 189 9.99 -10.65 -20.61
N GLU A 190 10.17 -11.60 -21.50
CA GLU A 190 10.48 -11.34 -22.91
C GLU A 190 9.34 -10.60 -23.60
N ASN A 191 9.65 -9.75 -24.59
CA ASN A 191 8.66 -8.97 -25.34
C ASN A 191 7.74 -8.09 -24.47
N LYS A 192 8.18 -7.69 -23.27
CA LYS A 192 7.41 -6.82 -22.35
C LYS A 192 6.81 -5.57 -23.01
N ALA A 193 7.56 -4.90 -23.90
CA ALA A 193 7.08 -3.72 -24.60
C ALA A 193 5.91 -4.04 -25.55
N TYR A 194 5.90 -5.23 -26.16
CA TYR A 194 4.77 -5.68 -26.96
C TYR A 194 3.54 -5.93 -26.07
N LEU A 195 3.70 -6.60 -24.93
CA LEU A 195 2.60 -6.87 -24.00
C LEU A 195 1.99 -5.58 -23.43
N LEU A 196 2.84 -4.63 -23.03
CA LEU A 196 2.39 -3.32 -22.52
C LEU A 196 1.66 -2.48 -23.59
N ARG A 197 2.04 -2.59 -24.87
CA ARG A 197 1.33 -1.94 -25.98
C ARG A 197 -0.06 -2.51 -26.26
N GLN A 198 -0.41 -3.67 -25.70
CA GLN A 198 -1.77 -4.21 -25.79
C GLN A 198 -2.63 -3.82 -24.59
N ALA A 199 -2.00 -3.38 -23.49
CA ALA A 199 -2.68 -3.10 -22.23
C ALA A 199 -3.55 -1.85 -22.34
N ASP A 200 -4.82 -1.96 -21.96
CA ASP A 200 -5.66 -0.78 -21.71
C ASP A 200 -5.32 -0.15 -20.35
N ILE A 201 -4.90 -0.98 -19.39
CA ILE A 201 -4.54 -0.57 -18.03
C ILE A 201 -3.21 -1.23 -17.65
N VAL A 202 -2.26 -0.43 -17.19
CA VAL A 202 -0.97 -0.89 -16.64
C VAL A 202 -0.89 -0.49 -15.18
N ILE A 203 -0.66 -1.46 -14.28
CA ILE A 203 -0.32 -1.20 -12.88
C ILE A 203 1.13 -1.64 -12.66
N SER A 204 2.01 -0.71 -12.31
CA SER A 204 3.44 -0.98 -12.11
C SER A 204 3.85 -0.93 -10.65
N GLY A 205 4.70 -1.86 -10.24
CA GLY A 205 5.38 -1.90 -8.94
C GLY A 205 6.73 -2.59 -9.06
N MET A 206 7.59 -2.09 -9.94
CA MET A 206 8.93 -2.60 -10.22
C MET A 206 10.00 -2.02 -9.30
N GLY A 207 9.83 -0.77 -8.87
CA GLY A 207 10.85 -0.04 -8.10
C GLY A 207 12.07 0.31 -8.94
N LYS A 208 11.88 0.62 -10.23
CA LYS A 208 12.93 1.03 -11.17
C LYS A 208 12.52 2.30 -11.90
N GLY A 209 13.08 3.41 -11.44
CA GLY A 209 12.84 4.75 -11.97
C GLY A 209 12.86 4.85 -13.50
N LYS A 210 11.79 5.43 -14.07
CA LYS A 210 11.67 5.77 -15.51
C LYS A 210 11.88 4.59 -16.48
N HIS A 211 11.69 3.36 -16.03
CA HIS A 211 11.87 2.15 -16.85
C HIS A 211 10.78 1.97 -17.91
N ILE A 212 9.57 2.48 -17.66
CA ILE A 212 8.42 2.40 -18.57
C ILE A 212 8.35 3.69 -19.39
N THR A 213 8.61 3.57 -20.69
CA THR A 213 8.62 4.70 -21.62
C THR A 213 7.43 4.69 -22.58
N GLY A 214 7.10 5.84 -23.16
CA GLY A 214 5.95 6.03 -24.03
C GLY A 214 5.80 5.03 -25.18
N ASN A 215 6.90 4.64 -25.83
CA ASN A 215 6.91 3.65 -26.92
C ASN A 215 6.52 2.22 -26.48
N MET A 216 6.44 1.96 -25.18
CA MET A 216 5.99 0.68 -24.60
C MET A 216 4.50 0.68 -24.30
N ILE A 217 3.82 1.82 -24.40
CA ILE A 217 2.45 2.00 -23.92
C ILE A 217 1.47 2.12 -25.10
N LYS A 218 0.27 1.54 -24.92
CA LYS A 218 -0.84 1.68 -25.85
C LYS A 218 -1.39 3.11 -25.84
N ASP A 219 -1.71 3.65 -27.01
CA ASP A 219 -2.43 4.92 -27.10
C ASP A 219 -3.75 4.87 -26.31
N GLY A 220 -3.97 5.88 -25.47
CA GLY A 220 -5.14 5.96 -24.58
C GLY A 220 -5.07 5.09 -23.32
N ALA A 221 -3.96 4.40 -23.03
CA ALA A 221 -3.85 3.55 -21.83
C ALA A 221 -3.96 4.34 -20.51
N VAL A 222 -4.44 3.66 -19.47
CA VAL A 222 -4.39 4.13 -18.08
C VAL A 222 -3.16 3.52 -17.41
N ILE A 223 -2.38 4.34 -16.71
CA ILE A 223 -1.18 3.88 -15.99
C ILE A 223 -1.29 4.22 -14.50
N ILE A 224 -1.15 3.21 -13.64
CA ILE A 224 -1.03 3.36 -12.20
C ILE A 224 0.39 2.95 -11.81
N ASP A 225 1.19 3.96 -11.49
CA ASP A 225 2.59 3.83 -11.09
C ASP A 225 2.70 3.83 -9.56
N ALA A 226 2.88 2.63 -9.00
CA ALA A 226 3.17 2.40 -7.59
C ALA A 226 4.66 2.17 -7.33
N GLY A 227 5.50 2.25 -8.36
CA GLY A 227 6.95 2.20 -8.21
C GLY A 227 7.47 3.46 -7.54
N THR A 228 8.49 3.29 -6.71
CA THR A 228 9.24 4.41 -6.15
C THR A 228 10.72 4.05 -6.15
N SER A 229 11.54 4.96 -6.69
CA SER A 229 12.99 4.90 -6.64
C SER A 229 13.55 6.28 -6.28
N GLU A 230 14.69 6.31 -5.61
CA GLU A 230 15.44 7.55 -5.40
C GLU A 230 16.16 7.97 -6.69
N SER A 231 16.20 9.26 -6.95
CA SER A 231 16.88 9.91 -8.08
C SER A 231 17.52 11.22 -7.60
N GLU A 232 18.47 11.75 -8.37
CA GLU A 232 19.06 13.07 -8.12
C GLU A 232 17.96 14.14 -8.01
N GLY A 233 17.69 14.59 -6.77
CA GLY A 233 16.70 15.62 -6.47
C GLY A 233 15.30 15.15 -6.04
N GLY A 234 15.03 13.84 -5.90
CA GLY A 234 13.75 13.38 -5.35
C GLY A 234 13.36 11.93 -5.64
N ILE A 235 12.08 11.61 -5.39
CA ILE A 235 11.49 10.30 -5.66
C ILE A 235 10.88 10.29 -7.06
N VAL A 236 11.22 9.29 -7.86
CA VAL A 236 10.65 9.05 -9.19
C VAL A 236 9.92 7.71 -9.23
N GLY A 237 8.93 7.61 -10.14
CA GLY A 237 8.17 6.39 -10.37
C GLY A 237 8.79 5.48 -11.43
N ASP A 238 8.19 4.32 -11.65
CA ASP A 238 8.62 3.40 -12.71
C ASP A 238 8.40 3.99 -14.12
N VAL A 239 7.51 4.98 -14.26
CA VAL A 239 7.09 5.57 -15.52
C VAL A 239 7.86 6.85 -15.82
N ASP A 240 8.38 6.96 -17.04
CA ASP A 240 8.87 8.23 -17.56
C ASP A 240 7.68 9.11 -17.99
N LEU A 241 7.24 9.94 -17.04
CA LEU A 241 6.05 10.78 -17.15
C LEU A 241 6.04 11.67 -18.40
N GLU A 242 7.20 12.22 -18.78
CA GLU A 242 7.29 13.09 -19.96
C GLU A 242 7.08 12.29 -21.25
N SER A 243 7.65 11.08 -21.31
CA SER A 243 7.52 10.22 -22.50
C SER A 243 6.09 9.71 -22.74
N VAL A 244 5.25 9.60 -21.69
CA VAL A 244 3.87 9.09 -21.79
C VAL A 244 2.81 10.20 -21.94
N LYS A 245 3.21 11.47 -21.81
CA LYS A 245 2.30 12.64 -21.74
C LYS A 245 1.30 12.76 -22.89
N ASN A 246 1.70 12.37 -24.10
CA ASN A 246 0.87 12.45 -25.30
C ASN A 246 0.34 11.08 -25.76
N ILE A 247 0.47 10.04 -24.93
CA ILE A 247 0.11 8.66 -25.27
C ILE A 247 -0.93 8.13 -24.28
N ALA A 248 -0.67 8.25 -22.98
CA ALA A 248 -1.60 7.76 -21.97
C ALA A 248 -2.84 8.65 -21.86
N SER A 249 -4.00 8.04 -21.62
CA SER A 249 -5.19 8.79 -21.22
C SER A 249 -5.04 9.29 -19.79
N HIS A 250 -4.53 8.45 -18.90
CA HIS A 250 -4.33 8.76 -17.48
C HIS A 250 -3.01 8.20 -16.96
N VAL A 251 -2.39 8.91 -16.00
CA VAL A 251 -1.24 8.40 -15.25
C VAL A 251 -1.28 8.87 -13.79
N SER A 252 -0.97 8.00 -12.84
CA SER A 252 -0.72 8.44 -11.47
C SER A 252 0.69 9.03 -11.35
N PRO A 253 0.86 10.30 -10.96
CA PRO A 253 2.18 10.92 -10.87
C PRO A 253 2.97 10.36 -9.67
N VAL A 254 4.29 10.36 -9.76
CA VAL A 254 5.18 10.06 -8.64
C VAL A 254 6.12 11.26 -8.44
N PRO A 255 6.06 11.96 -7.30
CA PRO A 255 5.15 11.77 -6.17
C PRO A 255 3.72 12.31 -6.43
N GLY A 256 2.74 11.86 -5.64
CA GLY A 256 1.38 12.44 -5.61
C GLY A 256 0.26 11.52 -6.05
N GLY A 257 0.57 10.36 -6.65
CA GLY A 257 -0.36 9.32 -7.07
C GLY A 257 -0.61 8.27 -5.99
N VAL A 258 0.00 7.08 -6.14
CA VAL A 258 -0.28 5.93 -5.26
C VAL A 258 0.12 6.19 -3.80
N GLY A 259 1.30 6.76 -3.54
CA GLY A 259 1.85 6.93 -2.19
C GLY A 259 0.92 7.62 -1.17
N PRO A 260 0.34 8.79 -1.47
CA PRO A 260 -0.65 9.44 -0.60
C PRO A 260 -1.86 8.54 -0.26
N VAL A 261 -2.31 7.74 -1.22
CA VAL A 261 -3.48 6.86 -1.06
C VAL A 261 -3.13 5.63 -0.23
N THR A 262 -1.88 5.12 -0.30
CA THR A 262 -1.38 4.02 0.54
C THR A 262 -1.63 4.27 2.03
N VAL A 263 -1.30 5.48 2.51
CA VAL A 263 -1.50 5.82 3.93
C VAL A 263 -2.98 5.86 4.30
N ALA A 264 -3.84 6.36 3.41
CA ALA A 264 -5.28 6.34 3.65
C ALA A 264 -5.85 4.91 3.67
N MET A 265 -5.37 4.02 2.80
CA MET A 265 -5.78 2.62 2.78
C MET A 265 -5.28 1.84 4.00
N LEU A 266 -4.10 2.17 4.52
CA LEU A 266 -3.62 1.65 5.80
C LEU A 266 -4.59 2.01 6.94
N LEU A 267 -5.02 3.27 7.04
CA LEU A 267 -6.00 3.68 8.05
C LEU A 267 -7.40 3.11 7.79
N ASN A 268 -7.74 2.83 6.54
CA ASN A 268 -8.96 2.11 6.19
C ASN A 268 -8.93 0.67 6.73
N ASN A 269 -7.77 0.00 6.69
CA ASN A 269 -7.61 -1.31 7.32
C ASN A 269 -7.81 -1.23 8.84
N VAL A 270 -7.24 -0.22 9.52
CA VAL A 270 -7.47 0.01 10.95
C VAL A 270 -8.96 0.18 11.27
N LEU A 271 -9.67 0.98 10.47
CA LEU A 271 -11.12 1.17 10.63
C LEU A 271 -11.90 -0.14 10.42
N ASN A 272 -11.50 -0.95 9.44
CA ASN A 272 -12.13 -2.24 9.17
C ASN A 272 -11.98 -3.21 10.36
N VAL A 273 -10.80 -3.24 11.01
CA VAL A 273 -10.59 -3.97 12.26
C VAL A 273 -11.49 -3.42 13.36
N ALA A 274 -11.51 -2.09 13.55
CA ALA A 274 -12.29 -1.45 14.59
C ALA A 274 -13.80 -1.75 14.50
N LYS A 275 -14.34 -1.78 13.28
CA LYS A 275 -15.76 -2.12 13.02
C LYS A 275 -16.12 -3.55 13.43
N LYS A 276 -15.17 -4.47 13.39
CA LYS A 276 -15.37 -5.88 13.75
C LYS A 276 -15.31 -6.13 15.24
N LEU A 277 -14.48 -5.37 15.95
CA LEU A 277 -14.46 -5.38 17.43
C LEU A 277 -15.77 -4.88 18.05
N LYS A 278 -16.63 -4.24 17.26
CA LYS A 278 -17.95 -3.73 17.67
C LYS A 278 -19.06 -4.81 17.64
N GLN A 279 -18.75 -6.05 17.25
CA GLN A 279 -19.69 -7.18 17.25
C GLN A 279 -19.49 -8.06 18.49
#